data_AF-A0A810Q6M0-F1
#
_entry.id   AF-A0A810Q6M0-F1
#
_cell.length_a   1.000
_cell.length_b   1.000
_cell.length_c   1.000
_cell.angle_alpha   90.00
_cell.angle_beta   90.00
_cell.angle_gamma   90.00
#
_symmetry.space_group_name_H-M   'P 1'
#
loop_
_entity.id
_entity.type
_entity.pdbx_description
1 polymer ?
#
loop_
_entity_poly.entity_id
_entity_poly.type
_entity_poly.pdbx_seq_one_letter_code
_entity_poly.pdbx_strand_id
1 'polypeptide(L)'
;MMSVEGETLENYYPGLADIAARQCLVYYAAISASVGEIALVEVESADDVQAVKDIFQARIDYQVGDETNPGGAWYPASIEGWKNNSRIVSNGNYVMLVAADGADDIVSAFNALFA
;
A
#
# COMPACT_ATOMS: atom_id res chain seq x y z
N MET A 1 -12.91 -4.98 4.75
CA MET A 1 -11.69 -5.33 3.99
C MET A 1 -11.27 -6.74 4.39
N MET A 2 -10.49 -7.43 3.56
CA MET A 2 -9.90 -8.74 3.88
C MET A 2 -8.42 -8.54 4.23
N SER A 3 -7.90 -9.26 5.23
CA SER A 3 -6.47 -9.25 5.53
C SER A 3 -5.67 -10.01 4.47
N VAL A 4 -4.44 -9.60 4.25
CA VAL A 4 -3.46 -10.28 3.39
C VAL A 4 -2.37 -10.86 4.29
N GLU A 5 -2.19 -12.17 4.22
CA GLU A 5 -1.27 -12.91 5.09
C GLU A 5 -0.55 -14.02 4.30
N GLY A 6 0.55 -14.52 4.86
CA GLY A 6 1.30 -15.65 4.32
C GLY A 6 1.73 -15.47 2.86
N GLU A 7 1.51 -16.50 2.03
CA GLU A 7 1.88 -16.49 0.61
C GLU A 7 1.21 -15.35 -0.19
N THR A 8 0.03 -14.88 0.23
CA THR A 8 -0.65 -13.77 -0.46
C THR A 8 0.08 -12.46 -0.23
N LEU A 9 0.68 -12.28 0.96
CA LEU A 9 1.47 -11.10 1.28
C LEU A 9 2.69 -11.02 0.38
N GLU A 10 3.43 -12.13 0.25
CA GLU A 10 4.60 -12.19 -0.62
C GLU A 10 4.25 -11.96 -2.10
N ASN A 11 3.10 -12.47 -2.56
CA ASN A 11 2.65 -12.24 -3.93
C ASN A 11 2.29 -10.78 -4.21
N TYR A 12 1.72 -10.06 -3.23
CA TYR A 12 1.30 -8.67 -3.43
C TYR A 12 2.41 -7.66 -3.10
N TYR A 13 3.26 -7.99 -2.13
CA TYR A 13 4.33 -7.16 -1.61
C TYR A 13 5.63 -7.98 -1.49
N PRO A 14 6.27 -8.34 -2.62
CA PRO A 14 7.47 -9.15 -2.60
C PRO A 14 8.57 -8.55 -1.72
N GLY A 15 9.14 -9.36 -0.83
CA GLY A 15 10.19 -8.95 0.11
C GLY A 15 9.72 -8.14 1.33
N LEU A 16 8.42 -7.86 1.48
CA LEU A 16 7.92 -7.12 2.64
C LEU A 16 8.03 -7.94 3.93
N ALA A 17 7.83 -9.26 3.83
CA ALA A 17 7.95 -10.19 4.95
C ALA A 17 9.40 -10.34 5.44
N ASP A 18 10.39 -9.97 4.62
CA ASP A 18 11.81 -10.02 4.96
C ASP A 18 12.27 -8.78 5.76
N ILE A 19 11.47 -7.71 5.79
CA ILE A 19 11.76 -6.50 6.56
C ILE A 19 11.39 -6.72 8.03
N ALA A 20 12.33 -6.43 8.93
CA ALA A 20 12.09 -6.50 10.37
C ALA A 20 11.03 -5.47 10.79
N ALA A 21 9.85 -5.96 11.12
CA ALA A 21 8.71 -5.13 11.50
C ALA A 21 8.10 -5.57 12.84
N ARG A 22 7.77 -4.59 13.69
CA ARG A 22 6.96 -4.82 14.89
C ARG A 22 5.52 -5.15 14.52
N GLN A 23 5.02 -4.54 13.45
CA GLN A 23 3.68 -4.75 12.91
C GLN A 23 3.71 -4.65 11.39
N CYS A 24 2.99 -5.54 10.71
CA CYS A 24 2.74 -5.49 9.27
C CYS A 24 1.28 -5.88 9.04
N LEU A 25 0.46 -4.91 8.63
CA LEU A 25 -0.98 -5.07 8.46
C LEU A 25 -1.36 -4.63 7.05
N VAL A 26 -1.88 -5.56 6.26
CA VAL A 26 -2.29 -5.29 4.88
C VAL A 26 -3.74 -5.72 4.70
N TYR A 27 -4.55 -4.82 4.16
CA TYR A 27 -5.98 -5.02 3.94
C TYR A 27 -6.40 -4.53 2.57
N TYR A 28 -7.29 -5.28 1.92
CA TYR A 28 -7.84 -4.92 0.61
C TYR A 28 -9.37 -5.08 0.55
N ALA A 29 -9.99 -4.41 -0.41
CA ALA A 29 -11.41 -4.54 -0.71
C ALA A 29 -11.69 -5.92 -1.32
N ALA A 30 -12.69 -6.63 -0.79
CA ALA A 30 -13.07 -7.94 -1.30
C ALA A 30 -13.63 -7.93 -2.74
N ILE A 31 -13.96 -6.74 -3.25
CA ILE A 31 -14.53 -6.52 -4.57
C ILE A 31 -13.42 -6.01 -5.48
N SER A 32 -12.97 -6.84 -6.41
CA SER A 32 -11.85 -6.54 -7.32
C SER A 32 -12.09 -5.33 -8.25
N ALA A 33 -13.35 -4.92 -8.43
CA ALA A 33 -13.71 -3.74 -9.22
C ALA A 33 -13.54 -2.41 -8.47
N SER A 34 -13.26 -2.44 -7.16
CA SER A 34 -13.12 -1.24 -6.32
C SER A 34 -11.66 -1.02 -5.95
N VAL A 35 -11.23 0.24 -5.96
CA VAL A 35 -9.94 0.63 -5.35
C VAL A 35 -10.16 0.73 -3.86
N GLY A 36 -9.44 -0.07 -3.09
CA GLY A 36 -9.52 -0.07 -1.64
C GLY A 36 -8.42 -0.95 -1.08
N GLU A 37 -7.27 -0.36 -0.78
CA GLU A 37 -6.15 -1.06 -0.17
C GLU A 37 -5.51 -0.15 0.87
N ILE A 38 -5.15 -0.72 2.02
CA ILE A 38 -4.37 -0.04 3.05
C ILE A 38 -3.32 -1.02 3.57
N ALA A 39 -2.07 -0.59 3.56
CA ALA A 39 -0.96 -1.32 4.16
C ALA A 39 -0.28 -0.41 5.18
N LEU A 40 -0.07 -0.93 6.39
CA LEU A 40 0.59 -0.24 7.49
C LEU A 40 1.71 -1.12 8.03
N VAL A 41 2.92 -0.56 8.10
CA VAL A 41 4.09 -1.25 8.61
C VAL A 41 4.75 -0.37 9.67
N GLU A 42 5.01 -0.95 10.84
CA GLU A 42 5.89 -0.37 11.85
C GLU A 42 7.22 -1.13 11.79
N VAL A 43 8.25 -0.52 11.20
CA VAL A 43 9.59 -1.11 11.12
C VAL A 43 10.30 -1.07 12.47
N GLU A 44 11.21 -2.03 12.70
CA GLU A 44 12.03 -2.01 13.91
C GLU A 44 13.02 -0.84 13.92
N SER A 45 13.58 -0.52 12.74
CA SER A 45 14.55 0.54 12.49
C SER A 45 14.07 1.53 11.42
N ALA A 46 14.31 2.84 11.63
CA ALA A 46 13.99 3.88 10.65
C ALA A 46 14.75 3.72 9.33
N ASP A 47 15.86 2.99 9.32
CA ASP A 47 16.66 2.73 8.11
C ASP A 47 15.88 1.91 7.07
N ASP A 48 14.91 1.10 7.50
CA ASP A 48 14.10 0.24 6.64
C ASP A 48 12.89 0.97 6.04
N VAL A 49 12.60 2.21 6.49
CA VAL A 49 11.43 2.99 6.02
C VAL A 49 11.43 3.16 4.50
N GLN A 50 12.60 3.43 3.91
CA GLN A 50 12.68 3.62 2.46
C GLN A 50 12.41 2.32 1.71
N ALA A 51 12.92 1.18 2.20
CA ALA A 51 12.66 -0.13 1.60
C ALA A 51 11.16 -0.45 1.57
N VAL A 52 10.43 -0.17 2.67
CA VAL A 52 8.97 -0.35 2.71
C VAL A 52 8.27 0.56 1.68
N LYS A 53 8.68 1.83 1.58
CA LYS A 53 8.12 2.76 0.59
C LYS A 53 8.33 2.30 -0.83
N ASP A 54 9.51 1.75 -1.14
CA ASP A 54 9.83 1.26 -2.47
C ASP A 54 8.95 0.05 -2.84
N ILE A 55 8.72 -0.88 -1.90
CA ILE A 55 7.78 -1.99 -2.10
C ILE A 55 6.35 -1.48 -2.30
N PHE A 56 5.91 -0.50 -1.51
CA PHE A 56 4.59 0.12 -1.67
C PHE A 56 4.44 0.84 -3.01
N GLN A 57 5.50 1.50 -3.50
CA GLN A 57 5.49 2.14 -4.81
C GLN A 57 5.40 1.09 -5.92
N ALA A 58 6.17 0.00 -5.81
CA ALA A 58 6.10 -1.12 -6.76
C ALA A 58 4.69 -1.75 -6.80
N ARG A 59 3.98 -1.80 -5.66
CA ARG A 59 2.57 -2.22 -5.61
C ARG A 59 1.66 -1.29 -6.41
N ILE A 60 1.80 0.03 -6.24
CA ILE A 60 1.03 1.01 -7.03
C ILE A 60 1.35 0.85 -8.52
N ASP A 61 2.63 0.81 -8.88
CA ASP A 61 3.09 0.72 -10.25
C ASP A 61 2.57 -0.55 -10.93
N TYR A 62 2.60 -1.70 -10.23
CA TYR A 62 2.00 -2.94 -10.70
C TYR A 62 0.49 -2.81 -10.91
N GLN A 63 -0.24 -2.15 -10.00
CA GLN A 63 -1.68 -1.99 -10.13
C GLN A 63 -2.04 -1.09 -11.32
N VAL A 64 -1.27 -0.01 -11.55
CA VAL A 64 -1.46 0.90 -12.68
C VAL A 64 -1.07 0.25 -14.01
N GLY A 65 0.05 -0.47 -14.04
CA GLY A 65 0.63 -1.05 -15.25
C GLY A 65 1.14 -0.01 -16.25
N ASP A 66 1.54 -0.48 -17.43
CA ASP A 66 1.97 0.35 -18.55
C ASP A 66 1.37 -0.15 -19.89
N GLU A 67 1.67 0.54 -21.00
CA GLU A 67 1.14 0.21 -22.34
C GLU A 67 1.54 -1.19 -22.84
N THR A 68 2.63 -1.76 -22.31
CA THR A 68 3.22 -3.05 -22.70
C THR A 68 3.01 -4.15 -21.66
N ASN A 69 2.82 -3.78 -20.39
CA ASN A 69 2.61 -4.68 -19.26
C ASN A 69 1.29 -4.29 -18.56
N PRO A 70 0.16 -4.93 -18.90
CA PRO A 70 -1.09 -4.65 -18.21
C PRO A 70 -0.94 -4.95 -16.71
N GLY A 71 -1.33 -3.97 -15.89
CA GLY A 71 -1.22 -4.05 -14.45
C GLY A 71 -2.27 -4.96 -13.80
N GLY A 72 -2.24 -5.01 -12.47
CA GLY A 72 -3.20 -5.77 -11.66
C GLY A 72 -4.61 -5.18 -11.64
N ALA A 73 -4.77 -3.87 -11.86
CA ALA A 73 -6.09 -3.26 -12.02
C ALA A 73 -6.56 -3.38 -13.47
N TRP A 74 -7.76 -3.94 -13.68
CA TRP A 74 -8.30 -4.18 -15.02
C TRP A 74 -9.31 -3.13 -15.48
N TYR A 75 -9.97 -2.44 -14.55
CA TYR A 75 -10.97 -1.45 -14.89
C TYR A 75 -10.33 -0.07 -15.01
N PRO A 76 -10.65 0.73 -16.05
CA PRO A 76 -10.11 2.08 -16.20
C PRO A 76 -10.31 2.96 -14.97
N ALA A 77 -11.48 2.88 -14.33
CA ALA A 77 -11.76 3.61 -13.09
C ALA A 77 -10.85 3.17 -11.94
N SER A 78 -10.53 1.87 -11.85
CA SER A 78 -9.62 1.36 -10.83
C SER A 78 -8.18 1.79 -11.08
N ILE A 79 -7.72 1.75 -12.33
CA ILE A 79 -6.39 2.24 -12.73
C ILE A 79 -6.24 3.72 -12.38
N GLU A 80 -7.23 4.55 -12.72
CA GLU A 80 -7.24 5.98 -12.37
C GLU A 80 -7.28 6.22 -10.86
N GLY A 81 -8.01 5.39 -10.10
CA GLY A 81 -8.00 5.44 -8.65
C GLY A 81 -6.63 5.12 -8.06
N TRP A 82 -5.95 4.08 -8.53
CA TRP A 82 -4.57 3.78 -8.10
C TRP A 82 -3.61 4.91 -8.47
N LYS A 83 -3.75 5.51 -9.66
CA LYS A 83 -2.88 6.58 -10.13
C LYS A 83 -3.03 7.89 -9.36
N ASN A 84 -4.26 8.28 -9.05
CA ASN A 84 -4.54 9.62 -8.51
C ASN A 84 -4.90 9.61 -7.02
N ASN A 85 -5.42 8.49 -6.51
CA ASN A 85 -5.93 8.33 -5.15
C ASN A 85 -5.11 7.33 -4.32
N SER A 86 -3.83 7.11 -4.69
CA SER A 86 -2.87 6.42 -3.83
C SER A 86 -1.93 7.39 -3.12
N ARG A 87 -1.57 7.09 -1.87
CA ARG A 87 -0.59 7.85 -1.09
C ARG A 87 0.33 6.89 -0.35
N ILE A 88 1.61 7.24 -0.31
CA ILE A 88 2.60 6.62 0.57
C ILE A 88 3.11 7.70 1.51
N VAL A 89 2.96 7.49 2.81
CA VAL A 89 3.40 8.42 3.86
C VAL A 89 4.12 7.68 4.97
N SER A 90 4.94 8.40 5.74
CA SER A 90 5.64 7.83 6.88
C SER A 90 5.76 8.84 8.02
N ASN A 91 5.74 8.35 9.26
CA ASN A 91 6.06 9.12 10.45
C ASN A 91 6.93 8.27 11.39
N GLY A 92 8.18 8.68 11.63
CA GLY A 92 9.15 7.86 12.35
C GLY A 92 9.31 6.48 11.71
N ASN A 93 9.02 5.43 12.48
CA ASN A 93 9.09 4.03 12.03
C ASN A 93 7.80 3.52 11.37
N TYR A 94 6.77 4.35 11.25
CA TYR A 94 5.48 3.96 10.66
C TYR A 94 5.44 4.35 9.20
N VAL A 95 5.07 3.42 8.33
CA VAL A 95 4.88 3.63 6.89
C VAL A 95 3.49 3.15 6.49
N MET A 96 2.76 3.97 5.74
CA MET A 96 1.42 3.66 5.26
C MET A 96 1.34 3.82 3.75
N LEU A 97 0.79 2.82 3.07
CA LEU A 97 0.19 2.93 1.74
C LEU A 97 -1.33 2.95 1.91
N VAL A 98 -1.99 3.85 1.21
CA VAL A 98 -3.44 3.84 1.05
C VAL A 98 -3.80 4.09 -0.41
N ALA A 99 -4.68 3.27 -0.96
CA ALA A 99 -5.33 3.47 -2.25
C ALA A 99 -6.84 3.42 -2.04
N ALA A 100 -7.47 4.58 -1.99
CA ALA A 100 -8.90 4.73 -1.72
C ALA A 100 -9.38 6.12 -2.12
N ASP A 101 -10.68 6.24 -2.44
CA ASP A 101 -11.30 7.56 -2.56
C ASP A 101 -11.17 8.32 -1.22
N GLY A 102 -10.64 9.54 -1.26
CA GLY A 102 -10.33 10.31 -0.06
C GLY A 102 -9.01 9.92 0.63
N ALA A 103 -8.03 9.37 -0.10
CA ALA A 103 -6.71 9.03 0.45
C ALA A 103 -6.04 10.16 1.25
N ASP A 104 -6.25 11.43 0.86
CA ASP A 104 -5.71 12.60 1.59
C ASP A 104 -6.32 12.78 2.98
N ASP A 105 -7.61 12.44 3.16
CA ASP A 105 -8.26 12.45 4.47
C ASP A 105 -7.70 11.33 5.37
N ILE A 106 -7.41 10.17 4.79
CA ILE A 106 -6.79 9.04 5.50
C ILE A 106 -5.35 9.39 5.90
N VAL A 107 -4.58 10.03 5.02
CA VAL A 107 -3.24 10.57 5.34
C VAL A 107 -3.31 11.58 6.49
N SER A 108 -4.29 12.47 6.46
CA SER A 108 -4.50 13.45 7.54
C SER A 108 -4.81 12.77 8.86
N ALA A 109 -5.68 11.75 8.86
CA ALA A 109 -6.00 10.94 10.03
C ALA A 109 -4.78 10.17 10.55
N PHE A 110 -3.97 9.58 9.67
CA PHE A 110 -2.74 8.89 10.03
C PHE A 110 -1.75 9.82 10.73
N ASN A 111 -1.47 10.99 10.14
CA ASN A 111 -0.52 11.94 10.72
C ASN A 111 -0.98 12.51 12.07
N ALA A 112 -2.29 12.64 12.27
CA ALA A 112 -2.86 13.09 13.54
C ALA A 112 -2.63 12.12 14.71
N LEU A 113 -2.29 10.85 14.46
CA LEU A 113 -1.95 9.88 15.51
C LEU A 113 -0.62 10.16 16.20
N PHE A 114 0.21 11.05 15.62
CA PHE A 114 1.56 11.37 16.10
C PHE A 114 1.71 12.84 16.54
N ALA A 115 0.61 13.59 16.57
CA ALA A 115 0.56 15.01 16.92
C ALA A 115 0.35 15.26 18.42
#